data_AF-A0A7H8WA01-F1
#
_entry.id   AF-A0A7H8WA01-F1
#
_cell.length_a   1.000
_cell.length_b   1.000
_cell.length_c   1.000
_cell.angle_alpha   90.00
_cell.angle_beta   90.00
_cell.angle_gamma   90.00
#
_symmetry.space_group_name_H-M   'P 1'
#
loop_
_entity.id
_entity.type
_entity.pdbx_description
1 polymer ?
#
loop_
_entity_poly.entity_id
_entity_poly.type
_entity_poly.pdbx_seq_one_letter_code
_entity_poly.pdbx_strand_id
1 'polypeptide(L)'
;MGNTELNLGKAENKKVTAGILGIVLGSFGVHKFYLGYSKEGIIQLVVSVVTCGLGGIIGFVEGIIYLTKSDDEFYQTYQVGKKPWF
;
A
#
# COMPACT_ATOMS: atom_id res chain seq x y z
N MET A 1 -4.62 8.91 36.30
CA MET A 1 -4.10 7.85 35.41
C MET A 1 -5.21 7.45 34.44
N GLY A 2 -5.47 8.25 33.39
CA GLY A 2 -6.66 8.05 32.54
C GLY A 2 -6.49 8.43 31.07
N ASN A 3 -5.26 8.64 30.63
CA ASN A 3 -4.94 9.13 29.28
C ASN A 3 -3.76 8.38 28.62
N THR A 4 -3.12 7.44 29.32
CA THR A 4 -1.98 6.67 28.80
C THR A 4 -2.42 5.39 28.09
N GLU A 5 -3.61 4.84 28.38
CA GLU A 5 -4.05 3.56 27.80
C GLU A 5 -4.75 3.69 26.43
N LEU A 6 -5.18 4.89 26.04
CA LEU A 6 -5.83 5.12 24.73
C LEU A 6 -4.85 5.14 23.55
N ASN A 7 -3.52 5.09 23.81
CA ASN A 7 -2.48 5.04 22.78
C ASN A 7 -1.83 3.65 22.63
N LEU A 8 -2.28 2.63 23.37
CA LEU A 8 -1.55 1.36 23.47
C LEU A 8 -1.88 0.31 22.39
N GLY A 9 -2.44 0.66 21.23
CA GLY A 9 -2.64 -0.40 20.23
C GLY A 9 -3.43 -0.12 18.97
N LYS A 10 -3.67 1.13 18.56
CA LYS A 10 -4.07 1.34 17.16
C LYS A 10 -2.83 1.09 16.32
N ALA A 11 -2.67 -0.17 15.89
CA ALA A 11 -1.59 -0.55 14.99
C ALA A 11 -1.52 0.47 13.85
N GLU A 12 -0.32 1.01 13.61
CA GLU A 12 -0.14 2.16 12.71
C GLU A 12 -0.74 1.83 11.34
N ASN A 13 -1.81 2.55 11.00
CA ASN A 13 -2.52 2.31 9.76
C ASN A 13 -1.79 3.01 8.62
N LYS A 14 -1.24 2.20 7.71
CA LYS A 14 -0.41 2.67 6.60
C LYS A 14 -1.22 3.12 5.38
N LYS A 15 -2.56 3.06 5.43
CA LYS A 15 -3.48 3.23 4.30
C LYS A 15 -3.27 4.51 3.53
N VAL A 16 -3.31 5.65 4.23
CA VAL A 16 -3.29 6.97 3.57
C VAL A 16 -1.96 7.16 2.84
N THR A 17 -0.84 6.89 3.52
CA THR A 17 0.49 6.98 2.92
C THR A 17 0.65 6.00 1.76
N ALA A 18 0.24 4.74 1.93
CA ALA A 18 0.30 3.73 0.87
C ALA A 18 -0.55 4.12 -0.35
N GLY A 19 -1.75 4.67 -0.13
CA GLY A 19 -2.65 5.12 -1.18
C GLY A 19 -2.11 6.30 -1.97
N ILE A 20 -1.58 7.33 -1.28
CA ILE A 20 -0.93 8.48 -1.92
C ILE A 20 0.31 8.04 -2.72
N LEU A 21 1.14 7.17 -2.13
CA LEU A 21 2.30 6.61 -2.83
C LEU A 21 1.89 5.80 -4.06
N GLY A 22 0.78 5.06 -4.00
CA GLY A 22 0.24 4.34 -5.15
C GLY A 22 -0.23 5.26 -6.27
N ILE A 23 -0.84 6.41 -5.93
CA ILE A 23 -1.30 7.38 -6.95
C ILE A 23 -0.13 8.13 -7.58
N VAL A 24 0.80 8.65 -6.78
CA VAL A 24 1.88 9.53 -7.26
C VAL A 24 3.07 8.73 -7.81
N LEU A 25 3.40 7.61 -7.17
CA LEU A 25 4.59 6.79 -7.45
C LEU A 25 4.23 5.32 -7.73
N GLY A 26 2.99 5.04 -8.15
CA GLY A 26 2.52 3.68 -8.44
C GLY A 26 3.27 2.99 -9.56
N SER A 27 3.76 3.73 -10.55
CA SER A 27 4.62 3.21 -11.62
C SER A 27 5.95 2.65 -11.13
N PHE A 28 6.41 3.08 -9.96
CA PHE A 28 7.63 2.58 -9.34
C PHE A 28 7.35 1.49 -8.30
N GLY A 29 6.08 1.20 -7.99
CA GLY A 29 5.69 0.21 -6.98
C GLY A 29 6.06 0.60 -5.53
N VAL A 30 6.30 1.89 -5.24
CA VAL A 30 6.79 2.37 -3.94
C VAL A 30 5.84 2.02 -2.79
N HIS A 31 4.52 2.03 -3.04
CA HIS A 31 3.50 1.63 -2.06
C HIS A 31 3.68 0.17 -1.60
N LYS A 32 4.13 -0.74 -2.47
CA LYS A 32 4.41 -2.14 -2.12
C LYS A 32 5.56 -2.23 -1.12
N PHE A 33 6.66 -1.51 -1.37
CA PHE A 33 7.81 -1.47 -0.48
C PHE A 33 7.44 -0.91 0.90
N TYR A 34 6.59 0.13 0.93
CA TYR A 34 6.11 0.73 2.17
C TYR A 34 5.30 -0.25 3.06
N LEU A 35 4.56 -1.16 2.42
CA LEU A 35 3.81 -2.24 3.09
C LEU A 35 4.66 -3.48 3.41
N GLY A 36 5.92 -3.50 3.00
CA GLY A 36 6.85 -4.61 3.19
C GLY A 36 6.76 -5.71 2.12
N TYR A 37 6.14 -5.43 0.98
CA TYR A 37 6.04 -6.31 -0.19
C TYR A 37 7.20 -6.07 -1.16
N SER A 38 8.44 -6.25 -0.69
CA SER A 38 9.63 -5.90 -1.47
C SER A 38 9.75 -6.73 -2.76
N LYS A 39 9.32 -7.99 -2.76
CA LYS A 39 9.37 -8.85 -3.94
C LYS A 39 8.40 -8.34 -5.02
N GLU A 40 7.19 -7.98 -4.61
CA GLU A 40 6.13 -7.52 -5.49
C GLU A 40 6.38 -6.09 -5.98
N GLY A 41 6.99 -5.24 -5.15
CA GLY A 41 7.51 -3.95 -5.59
C GLY A 41 8.56 -4.08 -6.70
N ILE A 42 9.49 -5.04 -6.59
CA ILE A 42 10.48 -5.31 -7.65
C ILE A 42 9.77 -5.82 -8.91
N ILE A 43 8.82 -6.75 -8.80
CA ILE A 43 8.05 -7.25 -9.93
C ILE A 43 7.33 -6.08 -10.64
N GLN A 44 6.66 -5.22 -9.87
CA GLN A 44 5.95 -4.07 -10.42
C GLN A 44 6.87 -3.08 -11.13
N LEU A 45 8.07 -2.85 -10.57
CA LEU A 45 9.08 -2.00 -11.19
C LEU A 45 9.57 -2.61 -12.51
N VAL A 46 9.91 -3.90 -12.53
CA VAL A 46 10.35 -4.61 -13.75
C VAL A 46 9.26 -4.59 -14.81
N VAL A 47 8.01 -4.90 -14.44
CA VAL A 47 6.86 -4.85 -15.37
C VAL A 47 6.68 -3.43 -15.90
N SER A 48 6.75 -2.41 -15.05
CA SER A 48 6.63 -1.02 -15.48
C SER A 48 7.75 -0.62 -16.43
N VAL A 49 9.00 -1.06 -16.21
CA VAL A 49 10.12 -0.78 -17.13
C VAL A 49 9.94 -1.51 -18.47
N VAL A 50 9.61 -2.80 -18.45
CA VAL A 50 9.43 -3.63 -19.67
C VAL A 50 8.25 -3.14 -20.52
N THR A 51 7.22 -2.62 -19.87
CA THR A 51 6.03 -2.07 -20.55
C THR A 51 6.12 -0.56 -20.82
N CYS A 52 7.31 0.05 -20.71
CA CYS A 52 7.54 1.48 -20.93
C CYS A 52 6.60 2.39 -20.10
N GLY A 53 6.30 2.00 -18.86
CA GLY A 53 5.49 2.75 -17.90
C GLY A 53 4.02 2.36 -17.85
N LEU A 54 3.51 1.57 -18.81
CA LEU A 54 2.09 1.14 -18.83
C LEU A 54 1.71 0.29 -17.62
N GLY A 55 2.64 -0.53 -17.11
CA GLY A 55 2.48 -1.31 -15.88
C GLY A 55 2.18 -0.46 -14.64
N GLY A 56 2.46 0.84 -14.68
CA GLY A 56 2.18 1.75 -13.58
C GLY A 56 0.70 2.02 -13.33
N ILE A 57 -0.17 1.73 -14.30
CA ILE A 57 -1.63 1.82 -14.13
C ILE A 57 -2.08 0.91 -12.97
N ILE A 58 -1.42 -0.24 -12.78
CA ILE A 58 -1.72 -1.16 -11.68
C ILE A 58 -1.52 -0.47 -10.33
N GLY A 59 -0.39 0.23 -10.14
CA GLY A 59 -0.11 0.95 -8.89
C GLY A 59 -1.07 2.11 -8.65
N PHE A 60 -1.46 2.82 -9.70
CA PHE A 60 -2.46 3.87 -9.62
C PHE A 60 -3.82 3.34 -9.16
N VAL A 61 -4.29 2.23 -9.75
CA VAL A 61 -5.54 1.57 -9.36
C VAL A 61 -5.47 1.07 -7.91
N GLU A 62 -4.36 0.46 -7.50
CA GLU A 62 -4.16 0.05 -6.11
C GLU A 62 -4.17 1.23 -5.14
N GLY A 63 -3.57 2.37 -5.52
CA GLY A 63 -3.63 3.60 -4.74
C GLY A 63 -5.06 4.05 -4.46
N ILE A 64 -5.93 4.00 -5.48
CA ILE A 64 -7.37 4.29 -5.32
C ILE A 64 -8.03 3.25 -4.40
N ILE A 65 -7.80 1.95 -4.62
CA ILE A 65 -8.37 0.86 -3.79
C ILE A 65 -8.01 1.04 -2.32
N TYR A 66 -6.76 1.44 -2.03
CA TYR A 66 -6.33 1.67 -0.66
C TYR A 66 -7.08 2.84 -0.02
N LEU A 67 -7.24 3.95 -0.75
CA LEU A 67 -7.94 5.12 -0.23
C LEU A 67 -9.45 4.93 -0.08
N THR A 68 -10.06 4.06 -0.89
CA THR A 68 -11.50 3.77 -0.82
C THR A 68 -11.87 2.70 0.19
N LYS A 69 -10.89 1.95 0.73
CA LYS A 69 -11.13 0.98 1.82
C LYS A 69 -11.26 1.65 3.18
N SER A 70 -12.05 1.02 4.05
CA SER A 70 -12.06 1.35 5.48
C SER A 70 -10.69 1.06 6.12
N ASP A 71 -10.36 1.76 7.20
CA ASP A 71 -9.08 1.59 7.90
C ASP A 71 -8.89 0.13 8.35
N ASP A 72 -9.93 -0.47 8.92
CA ASP A 72 -9.90 -1.85 9.43
C ASP A 72 -9.74 -2.87 8.30
N GLU A 73 -10.49 -2.73 7.20
CA GLU A 73 -10.31 -3.63 6.06
C GLU A 73 -8.92 -3.52 5.44
N PHE A 74 -8.40 -2.31 5.30
CA PHE A 74 -7.05 -2.11 4.79
C PHE A 74 -6.02 -2.81 5.70
N TYR A 75 -6.14 -2.58 7.00
CA TYR A 75 -5.23 -3.15 7.99
C TYR A 75 -5.26 -4.69 7.95
N GLN A 76 -6.45 -5.28 7.97
CA GLN A 76 -6.61 -6.73 7.94
C GLN A 76 -6.13 -7.34 6.61
N THR A 77 -6.35 -6.66 5.48
CA THR A 77 -6.01 -7.19 4.15
C THR A 77 -4.51 -7.04 3.85
N TYR A 78 -3.95 -5.84 4.04
CA TYR A 78 -2.62 -5.49 3.54
C TYR A 78 -1.54 -5.38 4.60
N GLN A 79 -1.88 -5.25 5.89
CA GLN A 79 -0.89 -5.25 6.96
C GLN A 79 -0.81 -6.60 7.66
N VAL A 80 -1.96 -7.20 7.99
CA VAL A 80 -2.06 -8.52 8.64
C VAL A 80 -2.06 -9.65 7.62
N GLY A 81 -3.03 -9.65 6.70
CA GLY A 81 -3.21 -10.71 5.70
C GLY A 81 -2.16 -10.74 4.60
N LYS A 82 -1.29 -9.71 4.55
CA LYS A 82 -0.16 -9.59 3.62
C LYS A 82 -0.56 -9.87 2.17
N LYS A 83 -1.77 -9.47 1.75
CA LYS A 83 -2.23 -9.61 0.36
C LYS A 83 -1.51 -8.59 -0.53
N PRO A 84 -0.57 -9.00 -1.39
CA PRO A 84 0.29 -8.03 -2.02
C PRO A 84 -0.35 -7.38 -3.23
N TRP A 85 -1.24 -8.05 -3.97
CA TRP A 85 -1.90 -7.53 -5.18
C TRP A 85 -3.42 -7.44 -5.03
N PHE A 86 -4.01 -6.35 -5.53
CA PHE A 86 -5.44 -6.01 -5.53
C PHE A 86 -6.18 -6.46 -4.27
#